data_AF-A0A1X7SG68-F1
#
_entry.id   AF-A0A1X7SG68-F1
#
_cell.length_a   1.000
_cell.length_b   1.000
_cell.length_c   1.000
_cell.angle_alpha   90.00
_cell.angle_beta   90.00
_cell.angle_gamma   90.00
#
_symmetry.space_group_name_H-M   'P 1'
#
loop_
_entity.id
_entity.type
_entity.pdbx_description
1 polymer ?
#
loop_
_entity_poly.entity_id
_entity_poly.type
_entity_poly.pdbx_seq_one_letter_code
_entity_poly.pdbx_strand_id
1 'polypeptide(L)'
;MIFSDMVFPLRTYAMKLDRPFIDGQTPQKERMKILKNFRHNPQVNTIFISKVGDNSFDLPDANVLIQVSAHGGSRRQEAQRLGRILRAKKESIAEAYNAYFYSLISQDTEEMHFSTKRQRFLVNQGYSFKVVTKLAGMEAETDLAYSSKKEEAELLHQVLAASDSDADEEVLPTSGGGQGKGRGFERKAGSMATMSGGNDMMYMEYSARARPQHPLFRLRH
;
A
#
# COMPACT_ATOMS: atom_id res chain seq x y z
N MET A 1 -6.71 2.77 8.61
CA MET A 1 -5.85 1.94 7.75
C MET A 1 -5.53 2.70 6.48
N ILE A 2 -4.29 2.63 6.01
CA ILE A 2 -3.84 3.27 4.78
C ILE A 2 -3.53 2.18 3.76
N PHE A 3 -4.00 2.38 2.53
CA PHE A 3 -3.78 1.49 1.41
C PHE A 3 -3.06 2.22 0.28
N SER A 4 -2.09 1.54 -0.36
CA SER A 4 -1.37 2.04 -1.53
C SER A 4 -1.17 0.92 -2.55
N ASP A 5 -1.41 1.19 -3.84
CA ASP A 5 -1.15 0.21 -4.92
C ASP A 5 0.36 0.10 -5.24
N MET A 6 1.14 1.15 -4.92
CA MET A 6 2.60 1.21 -5.09
C MET A 6 3.34 0.98 -3.76
N VAL A 7 4.44 0.24 -3.81
CA VAL A 7 5.25 -0.12 -2.62
C VAL A 7 6.13 1.04 -2.15
N PHE A 8 6.69 1.82 -3.07
CA PHE A 8 7.55 2.96 -2.74
C PHE A 8 6.84 3.99 -1.84
N PRO A 9 5.71 4.62 -2.23
CA PRO A 9 5.02 5.56 -1.36
C PRO A 9 4.53 4.92 -0.07
N LEU A 10 4.08 3.65 -0.11
CA LEU A 10 3.67 2.91 1.09
C LEU A 10 4.78 2.89 2.15
N ARG A 11 5.98 2.47 1.76
CA ARG A 11 7.13 2.37 2.67
C ARG A 11 7.58 3.75 3.13
N THR A 12 7.66 4.72 2.23
CA THR A 12 8.06 6.10 2.53
C THR A 12 7.14 6.71 3.59
N TYR A 13 5.82 6.61 3.40
CA TYR A 13 4.84 7.12 4.37
C TYR A 13 4.89 6.37 5.70
N ALA A 14 4.91 5.03 5.66
CA ALA A 14 4.94 4.23 6.88
C ALA A 14 6.20 4.48 7.72
N MET A 15 7.36 4.65 7.08
CA MET A 15 8.61 4.96 7.77
C MET A 15 8.62 6.37 8.34
N LYS A 16 8.14 7.37 7.58
CA LYS A 16 8.09 8.78 8.02
C LYS A 16 7.13 8.97 9.19
N LEU A 17 6.00 8.26 9.20
CA LEU A 17 4.96 8.34 10.23
C LEU A 17 5.15 7.34 11.38
N ASP A 18 6.22 6.55 11.34
CA ASP A 18 6.53 5.48 12.30
C ASP A 18 5.37 4.49 12.52
N ARG A 19 4.75 4.04 11.42
CA ARG A 19 3.61 3.11 11.45
C ARG A 19 3.96 1.76 10.83
N PRO A 20 3.37 0.65 11.31
CA PRO A 20 3.57 -0.67 10.69
C PRO A 20 3.07 -0.70 9.24
N PHE A 21 3.73 -1.50 8.39
CA PHE A 21 3.28 -1.73 7.02
C PHE A 21 3.33 -3.20 6.63
N ILE A 22 2.54 -3.58 5.63
CA ILE A 22 2.55 -4.92 5.05
C ILE A 22 2.64 -4.78 3.53
N ASP A 23 3.65 -5.42 2.95
CA ASP A 23 3.85 -5.57 1.51
C ASP A 23 4.11 -7.05 1.13
N GLY A 24 4.35 -7.32 -0.14
CA GLY A 24 4.60 -8.65 -0.69
C GLY A 24 5.91 -9.28 -0.19
N GLN A 25 6.85 -8.46 0.27
CA GLN A 25 8.11 -8.93 0.86
C GLN A 25 7.99 -9.23 2.35
N THR A 26 6.88 -8.87 2.99
CA THR A 26 6.64 -9.06 4.43
C THR A 26 6.40 -10.55 4.73
N PRO A 27 7.26 -11.21 5.54
CA PRO A 27 7.11 -12.62 5.89
C PRO A 27 5.79 -12.91 6.61
N GLN A 28 5.24 -14.11 6.42
CA GLN A 28 3.93 -14.47 6.99
C GLN A 28 3.89 -14.28 8.51
N LYS A 29 4.94 -14.71 9.24
CA LYS A 29 5.02 -14.62 10.70
C LYS A 29 4.95 -13.16 11.17
N GLU A 30 5.66 -12.27 10.47
CA GLU A 30 5.68 -10.84 10.74
C GLU A 30 4.33 -10.21 10.45
N ARG A 31 3.75 -10.52 9.27
CA ARG A 31 2.41 -10.11 8.86
C ARG A 31 1.37 -10.44 9.93
N MET A 32 1.35 -11.67 10.43
CA MET A 32 0.38 -12.11 11.45
C MET A 32 0.55 -11.33 12.76
N LYS A 33 1.79 -11.02 13.16
CA LYS A 33 2.08 -10.20 14.34
C LYS A 33 1.59 -8.76 14.17
N ILE A 34 1.79 -8.16 12.99
CA ILE A 34 1.29 -6.81 12.69
C ILE A 34 -0.24 -6.77 12.76
N LEU A 35 -0.92 -7.72 12.09
CA LEU A 35 -2.37 -7.79 12.08
C LEU A 35 -2.95 -8.02 13.49
N LYS A 36 -2.34 -8.90 14.29
CA LYS A 36 -2.74 -9.14 15.68
C LYS A 36 -2.62 -7.87 16.53
N ASN A 37 -1.54 -7.11 16.36
CA ASN A 37 -1.36 -5.84 17.07
C ASN A 37 -2.43 -4.83 16.64
N PHE A 38 -2.67 -4.66 15.34
CA PHE A 38 -3.70 -3.72 14.89
C PHE A 38 -5.11 -4.06 15.40
N ARG A 39 -5.46 -5.35 15.51
CA ARG A 39 -6.78 -5.78 16.02
C ARG A 39 -6.97 -5.56 17.52
N HIS A 40 -5.93 -5.82 18.32
CA HIS A 40 -6.08 -5.99 19.76
C HIS A 40 -5.27 -5.02 20.60
N ASN A 41 -4.25 -4.37 20.04
CA ASN A 41 -3.43 -3.41 20.75
C ASN A 41 -3.98 -1.99 20.50
N PRO A 42 -4.61 -1.35 21.49
CA PRO A 42 -5.17 -0.01 21.32
C PRO A 42 -4.12 1.07 21.00
N GLN A 43 -2.83 0.78 21.23
CA GLN A 43 -1.71 1.66 20.88
C GLN A 43 -1.37 1.61 19.38
N VAL A 44 -1.87 0.62 18.64
CA VAL A 44 -1.63 0.43 17.20
C VAL A 44 -2.95 0.57 16.44
N ASN A 45 -3.36 1.82 16.23
CA ASN A 45 -4.60 2.16 15.52
C ASN A 45 -4.43 2.41 14.01
N THR A 46 -3.20 2.27 13.50
CA THR A 46 -2.83 2.66 12.14
C THR A 46 -1.88 1.61 11.55
N ILE A 47 -2.20 1.14 10.34
CA ILE A 47 -1.35 0.25 9.54
C ILE A 47 -1.42 0.67 8.08
N PHE A 48 -0.33 0.45 7.37
CA PHE A 48 -0.18 0.61 5.93
C PHE A 48 -0.23 -0.77 5.25
N ILE A 49 -0.98 -0.92 4.17
CA ILE A 49 -1.08 -2.19 3.45
C ILE A 49 -0.98 -1.94 1.94
N SER A 50 -0.16 -2.73 1.26
CA SER A 50 -0.04 -2.71 -0.20
C SER A 50 -1.19 -3.46 -0.88
N LYS A 51 -1.09 -3.64 -2.20
CA LYS A 51 -1.96 -4.51 -3.00
C LYS A 51 -2.09 -5.95 -2.48
N VAL A 52 -1.17 -6.42 -1.62
CA VAL A 52 -1.31 -7.70 -0.91
C VAL A 52 -2.67 -7.85 -0.23
N GLY A 53 -3.23 -6.75 0.28
CA GLY A 53 -4.54 -6.70 0.95
C GLY A 53 -5.71 -7.22 0.12
N ASP A 54 -5.58 -7.23 -1.20
CA ASP A 54 -6.66 -7.66 -2.09
C ASP A 54 -6.85 -9.17 -2.11
N ASN A 55 -5.74 -9.91 -2.21
CA ASN A 55 -5.78 -11.26 -2.76
C ASN A 55 -6.01 -12.35 -1.72
N SER A 56 -5.43 -12.30 -0.50
CA SER A 56 -5.43 -13.52 0.34
C SER A 56 -5.12 -13.32 1.84
N PHE A 57 -5.79 -12.40 2.53
CA PHE A 57 -5.85 -12.47 4.00
C PHE A 57 -7.12 -11.83 4.58
N ASP A 58 -7.54 -12.31 5.75
CA ASP A 58 -8.54 -11.66 6.60
C ASP A 58 -7.97 -10.34 7.11
N LEU A 59 -8.19 -9.30 6.30
CA LEU A 59 -7.94 -7.93 6.70
C LEU A 59 -8.77 -7.63 7.97
N PRO A 60 -8.14 -7.03 8.99
CA PRO A 60 -8.85 -6.60 10.17
C PRO A 60 -9.85 -5.50 9.82
N ASP A 61 -10.96 -5.48 10.54
CA ASP A 61 -11.95 -4.42 10.41
C ASP A 61 -11.31 -3.07 10.74
N ALA A 62 -11.57 -2.07 9.91
CA ALA A 62 -11.13 -0.71 10.11
C ALA A 62 -12.32 0.24 9.98
N ASN A 63 -12.40 1.25 10.85
CA ASN A 63 -13.43 2.29 10.75
C ASN A 63 -13.09 3.35 9.70
N VAL A 64 -11.81 3.54 9.40
CA VAL A 64 -11.32 4.52 8.44
C VAL A 64 -10.34 3.86 7.48
N LEU A 65 -10.62 3.98 6.18
CA LEU A 65 -9.72 3.60 5.11
C LEU A 65 -9.25 4.86 4.37
N ILE A 66 -7.95 5.01 4.20
CA ILE A 66 -7.33 6.06 3.39
C ILE A 66 -6.63 5.35 2.23
N GLN A 67 -6.98 5.68 0.99
CA GLN A 67 -6.29 5.22 -0.20
C GLN A 67 -5.42 6.34 -0.75
N VAL A 68 -4.15 6.03 -0.97
CA VAL A 68 -3.17 6.90 -1.62
C VAL A 68 -2.74 6.24 -2.93
N SER A 69 -2.37 7.05 -3.93
CA SER A 69 -1.70 6.57 -5.14
C SER A 69 -2.50 5.49 -5.89
N ALA A 70 -3.69 5.83 -6.36
CA ALA A 70 -4.61 4.90 -7.00
C ALA A 70 -4.65 5.09 -8.52
N HIS A 71 -3.80 4.36 -9.24
CA HIS A 71 -3.84 4.30 -10.71
C HIS A 71 -4.82 3.23 -11.17
N GLY A 72 -5.70 3.58 -12.13
CA GLY A 72 -6.29 2.66 -13.12
C GLY A 72 -7.07 1.42 -12.67
N GLY A 73 -7.16 1.12 -11.38
CA GLY A 73 -7.62 -0.16 -10.85
C GLY A 73 -9.08 -0.51 -11.17
N SER A 74 -9.43 -1.78 -10.99
CA SER A 74 -10.81 -2.24 -11.14
C SER A 74 -11.68 -1.61 -10.06
N ARG A 75 -12.54 -0.65 -10.45
CA ARG A 75 -13.55 -0.02 -9.57
C ARG A 75 -14.40 -1.04 -8.79
N ARG A 76 -14.65 -2.21 -9.39
CA ARG A 76 -15.36 -3.32 -8.71
C ARG A 76 -14.51 -3.91 -7.59
N GLN A 77 -13.21 -4.10 -7.80
CA GLN A 77 -12.28 -4.58 -6.79
C GLN A 77 -12.15 -3.57 -5.64
N GLU A 78 -12.07 -2.27 -5.94
CA GLU A 78 -12.06 -1.21 -4.91
C GLU A 78 -13.33 -1.25 -4.04
N ALA A 79 -14.52 -1.35 -4.63
CA ALA A 79 -15.75 -1.42 -3.84
C ALA A 79 -15.88 -2.72 -3.03
N GLN A 80 -15.42 -3.85 -3.57
CA GLN A 80 -15.35 -5.10 -2.80
C GLN A 80 -14.37 -4.98 -1.63
N ARG A 81 -13.20 -4.37 -1.85
CA ARG A 81 -12.21 -4.06 -0.82
C ARG A 81 -12.81 -3.18 0.27
N LEU A 82 -13.50 -2.10 -0.10
CA LEU A 82 -14.22 -1.22 0.82
C LEU A 82 -15.20 -2.01 1.70
N GLY A 83 -16.07 -2.82 1.10
CA GLY A 83 -17.06 -3.62 1.83
C GLY A 83 -16.46 -4.70 2.74
N ARG A 84 -15.26 -5.20 2.44
CA ARG A 84 -14.56 -6.18 3.29
C ARG A 84 -13.89 -5.55 4.50
N ILE A 85 -13.35 -4.34 4.34
CA ILE A 85 -12.52 -3.64 5.31
C ILE A 85 -13.34 -2.76 6.24
N LEU A 86 -14.24 -1.99 5.67
CA LEU A 86 -15.04 -1.03 6.42
C LEU A 86 -16.19 -1.78 7.07
N ARG A 87 -16.08 -1.98 8.38
CA ARG A 87 -17.15 -2.54 9.20
C ARG A 87 -17.50 -1.60 10.34
N ALA A 88 -18.78 -1.56 10.67
CA ALA A 88 -19.26 -0.90 11.87
C ALA A 88 -18.65 -1.59 13.11
N LYS A 89 -18.11 -0.81 14.05
CA LYS A 89 -17.65 -1.34 15.34
C LYS A 89 -18.88 -1.66 16.20
N LYS A 90 -18.97 -2.89 16.71
CA LYS A 90 -20.16 -3.44 17.41
C LYS A 90 -20.53 -2.78 18.74
N GLU A 91 -19.70 -1.90 19.30
CA GLU A 91 -19.80 -1.48 20.71
C GLU A 91 -20.37 -0.07 20.95
N SER A 92 -20.76 0.69 19.92
CA SER A 92 -21.29 2.06 20.11
C SER A 92 -22.81 2.11 20.08
N ILE A 93 -23.41 2.55 21.19
CA ILE A 93 -24.86 2.68 21.44
C ILE A 93 -25.53 3.81 20.61
N ALA A 94 -24.77 4.59 19.84
CA ALA A 94 -25.30 5.72 19.08
C ALA A 94 -25.65 5.33 17.63
N GLU A 95 -26.81 5.78 17.16
CA GLU A 95 -27.40 5.56 15.82
C GLU A 95 -26.58 6.10 14.63
N ALA A 96 -25.35 6.56 14.86
CA ALA A 96 -24.46 7.14 13.84
C ALA A 96 -23.20 6.29 13.65
N TYR A 97 -23.35 5.16 12.95
CA TYR A 97 -22.23 4.33 12.51
C TYR A 97 -21.56 4.97 11.28
N ASN A 98 -20.42 5.64 11.48
CA ASN A 98 -19.72 6.29 10.37
C ASN A 98 -18.39 5.58 10.07
N ALA A 99 -18.42 4.68 9.08
CA ALA A 99 -17.20 4.22 8.44
C ALA A 99 -16.81 5.23 7.36
N TYR A 100 -15.54 5.60 7.28
CA TYR A 100 -15.05 6.62 6.36
C TYR A 100 -14.06 6.04 5.35
N PHE A 101 -14.25 6.44 4.11
CA PHE A 101 -13.30 6.21 3.03
C PHE A 101 -12.77 7.54 2.51
N TYR A 102 -11.46 7.73 2.58
CA TYR A 102 -10.76 8.85 1.99
C TYR A 102 -9.91 8.36 0.81
N SER A 103 -9.97 9.08 -0.30
CA SER A 103 -9.07 8.89 -1.43
C SER A 103 -8.29 10.19 -1.58
N LEU A 104 -6.98 10.15 -1.38
CA LEU A 104 -6.10 11.28 -1.63
C LEU A 104 -5.81 11.34 -3.12
N ILE A 105 -6.02 12.52 -3.73
CA ILE A 105 -5.90 12.73 -5.17
C ILE A 105 -5.03 13.96 -5.39
N SER A 106 -4.00 13.81 -6.23
CA SER A 106 -3.15 14.90 -6.68
C SER A 106 -3.89 15.70 -7.75
N GLN A 107 -4.12 16.99 -7.49
CA GLN A 107 -4.78 17.88 -8.45
C GLN A 107 -3.94 18.04 -9.73
N ASP A 108 -4.61 18.30 -10.84
CA ASP A 108 -4.00 18.48 -12.17
C ASP A 108 -3.13 17.30 -12.64
N THR A 109 -3.43 16.08 -12.16
CA THR A 109 -2.83 14.83 -12.62
C THR A 109 -3.87 13.89 -13.25
N GLU A 110 -3.41 12.79 -13.85
CA GLU A 110 -4.29 11.73 -14.35
C GLU A 110 -5.18 11.12 -13.25
N GLU A 111 -4.79 11.21 -11.97
CA GLU A 111 -5.59 10.72 -10.83
C GLU A 111 -6.99 11.37 -10.78
N MET A 112 -7.12 12.62 -11.25
CA MET A 112 -8.40 13.33 -11.32
C MET A 112 -9.41 12.65 -12.26
N HIS A 113 -8.93 12.13 -13.40
CA HIS A 113 -9.77 11.41 -14.35
C HIS A 113 -10.29 10.10 -13.75
N PHE A 114 -9.44 9.37 -13.04
CA PHE A 114 -9.83 8.13 -12.34
C PHE A 114 -10.77 8.41 -11.17
N SER A 115 -10.50 9.47 -10.39
CA SER A 115 -11.34 9.92 -9.27
C SER A 115 -12.78 10.22 -9.70
N THR A 116 -12.96 10.90 -10.84
CA THR A 116 -14.29 11.20 -11.40
C THR A 116 -15.07 9.92 -11.73
N LYS A 117 -14.40 8.93 -12.35
CA LYS A 117 -15.00 7.62 -12.65
C LYS A 117 -15.33 6.84 -11.37
N ARG A 118 -14.50 6.97 -10.32
CA ARG A 118 -14.70 6.36 -9.00
C ARG A 118 -15.90 6.98 -8.28
N GLN A 119 -16.01 8.30 -8.24
CA GLN A 119 -17.15 9.03 -7.68
C GLN A 119 -18.45 8.55 -8.31
N ARG A 120 -18.55 8.55 -9.64
CA ARG A 120 -19.75 8.09 -10.34
C ARG A 120 -20.10 6.64 -9.98
N PHE A 121 -19.11 5.77 -9.88
CA PHE A 121 -19.34 4.37 -9.52
C PHE A 121 -19.84 4.21 -8.08
N LEU A 122 -19.22 4.88 -7.11
CA LEU A 122 -19.61 4.82 -5.69
C LEU A 122 -21.01 5.41 -5.46
N VAL A 123 -21.33 6.54 -6.07
CA VAL A 123 -22.66 7.15 -6.00
C VAL A 123 -23.71 6.20 -6.56
N ASN A 124 -23.44 5.55 -7.69
CA ASN A 124 -24.35 4.55 -8.28
C ASN A 124 -24.56 3.31 -7.39
N GLN A 125 -23.66 3.02 -6.47
CA GLN A 125 -23.80 1.95 -5.48
C GLN A 125 -24.49 2.43 -4.18
N GLY A 126 -24.88 3.70 -4.10
CA GLY A 126 -25.59 4.27 -2.95
C GLY A 126 -24.68 4.85 -1.85
N TYR A 127 -23.36 4.97 -2.10
CA TYR A 127 -22.46 5.61 -1.13
C TYR A 127 -22.60 7.14 -1.16
N SER A 128 -22.58 7.75 0.03
CA SER A 128 -22.43 9.20 0.17
C SER A 128 -20.99 9.60 -0.19
N PHE A 129 -20.84 10.65 -1.01
CA PHE A 129 -19.55 11.10 -1.51
C PHE A 129 -19.42 12.62 -1.36
N LYS A 130 -18.28 13.06 -0.84
CA LYS A 130 -17.96 14.48 -0.68
C LYS A 130 -16.54 14.75 -1.18
N VAL A 131 -16.39 15.78 -2.02
CA VAL A 131 -15.09 16.32 -2.39
C VAL A 131 -14.66 17.33 -1.34
N VAL A 132 -13.43 17.18 -0.83
CA VAL A 132 -12.84 18.08 0.18
C VAL A 132 -11.53 18.61 -0.40
N THR A 133 -11.46 19.92 -0.62
CA THR A 133 -10.26 20.58 -1.17
C THR A 133 -9.36 21.17 -0.09
N LYS A 134 -9.93 21.52 1.07
CA LYS A 134 -9.21 22.01 2.24
C LYS A 134 -9.69 21.24 3.47
N LEU A 135 -8.75 20.70 4.23
CA LEU A 135 -9.04 20.07 5.51
C LEU A 135 -9.02 21.15 6.60
N ALA A 136 -10.16 21.33 7.28
CA ALA A 136 -10.28 22.31 8.35
C ALA A 136 -9.28 22.00 9.47
N GLY A 137 -8.60 23.02 9.98
CA GLY A 137 -7.62 22.88 11.06
C GLY A 137 -6.20 22.50 10.63
N MET A 138 -5.99 22.09 9.37
CA MET A 138 -4.66 21.67 8.90
C MET A 138 -3.61 22.79 9.00
N GLU A 139 -4.01 24.05 8.79
CA GLU A 139 -3.10 25.21 8.91
C GLU A 139 -2.68 25.52 10.36
N ALA A 140 -3.44 25.03 11.35
CA ALA A 140 -3.15 25.22 12.77
C ALA A 140 -2.24 24.12 13.34
N GLU A 141 -2.06 23.01 12.61
CA GLU A 141 -1.22 21.89 13.05
C GLU A 141 0.26 22.23 12.83
N THR A 142 1.01 22.25 13.93
CA THR A 142 2.43 22.63 13.92
C THR A 142 3.37 21.46 13.64
N ASP A 143 2.88 20.21 13.71
CA ASP A 143 3.71 18.99 13.61
C ASP A 143 3.70 18.36 12.20
N LEU A 144 3.13 19.05 11.21
CA LEU A 144 3.08 18.55 9.85
C LEU A 144 4.48 18.42 9.24
N ALA A 145 4.78 17.21 8.76
CA ALA A 145 5.98 16.95 7.98
C ALA A 145 5.96 17.72 6.65
N TYR A 146 7.14 18.01 6.11
CA TYR A 146 7.32 18.75 4.86
C TYR A 146 6.77 20.18 4.91
N SER A 147 6.82 20.82 6.08
CA SER A 147 6.39 22.21 6.27
C SER A 147 7.39 23.23 5.70
N SER A 148 8.63 22.82 5.43
CA SER A 148 9.67 23.67 4.85
C SER A 148 10.03 23.29 3.42
N LYS A 149 10.38 24.29 2.61
CA LYS A 149 10.85 24.08 1.22
C LYS A 149 12.10 23.22 1.13
N LYS A 150 12.92 23.20 2.19
CA LYS A 150 14.10 22.35 2.27
C LYS A 150 13.71 20.88 2.35
N GLU A 151 12.78 20.53 3.23
CA GLU A 151 12.29 19.15 3.36
C GLU A 151 11.55 18.67 2.09
N GLU A 152 10.77 19.56 1.46
CA GLU A 152 10.14 19.27 0.16
C GLU A 152 11.19 19.00 -0.93
N ALA A 153 12.25 19.80 -1.00
CA ALA A 153 13.32 19.62 -1.98
C ALA A 153 14.12 18.32 -1.74
N GLU A 154 14.36 17.96 -0.47
CA GLU A 154 15.00 16.68 -0.11
C GLU A 154 14.14 15.49 -0.56
N LEU A 155 12.82 15.56 -0.37
CA LEU A 155 11.91 14.54 -0.90
C LEU A 155 11.94 14.50 -2.43
N LEU A 156 11.92 15.66 -3.09
CA LEU A 156 12.01 15.73 -4.55
C LEU A 156 13.29 15.08 -5.07
N HIS A 157 14.43 15.33 -4.43
CA HIS A 157 15.69 14.67 -4.80
C HIS A 157 15.64 13.15 -4.62
N GLN A 158 14.98 12.65 -3.58
CA GLN A 158 14.76 11.22 -3.40
C GLN A 158 13.88 10.63 -4.51
N VAL A 159 12.82 11.34 -4.91
CA VAL A 159 11.95 10.92 -6.01
C VAL A 159 12.70 10.94 -7.35
N LEU A 160 13.49 11.97 -7.63
CA LEU A 160 14.30 12.06 -8.84
C LEU A 160 15.41 11.00 -8.92
N ALA A 161 15.88 10.52 -7.77
CA ALA A 161 16.86 9.44 -7.68
C ALA A 161 16.22 8.04 -7.67
N ALA A 162 14.91 7.93 -7.47
CA ALA A 162 14.19 6.67 -7.52
C ALA A 162 14.15 6.12 -8.95
N SER A 163 14.05 4.80 -9.06
CA SER A 163 13.99 4.14 -10.37
C SER A 163 12.55 4.05 -10.87
N ASP A 164 12.35 3.89 -12.18
CA ASP A 164 11.02 3.66 -12.75
C ASP A 164 10.33 2.43 -12.13
N SER A 165 11.11 1.42 -11.72
CA SER A 165 10.58 0.21 -11.07
C SER A 165 9.98 0.47 -9.68
N ASP A 166 10.29 1.61 -9.05
CA ASP A 166 9.68 2.02 -7.79
C ASP A 166 8.27 2.62 -8.00
N ALA A 167 7.96 3.05 -9.22
CA ALA A 167 6.64 3.55 -9.62
C ALA A 167 5.70 2.44 -10.12
N ASP A 168 6.21 1.22 -10.31
CA ASP A 168 5.40 0.09 -10.75
C ASP A 168 4.43 -0.38 -9.64
N GLU A 169 3.24 -0.81 -10.06
CA GLU A 169 2.33 -1.50 -9.16
C GLU A 169 2.94 -2.82 -8.66
N GLU A 170 2.61 -3.19 -7.43
CA GLU A 170 3.11 -4.44 -6.87
C GLU A 170 2.54 -5.66 -7.63
N VAL A 171 3.41 -6.38 -8.33
CA VAL A 171 3.06 -7.64 -8.99
C VAL A 171 3.14 -8.78 -7.97
N LEU A 172 1.98 -9.27 -7.56
CA LEU A 172 1.88 -10.37 -6.62
C LEU A 172 1.93 -11.73 -7.36
N PRO A 173 2.69 -12.70 -6.85
CA PRO A 173 2.63 -14.06 -7.39
C PRO A 173 1.21 -14.60 -7.17
N THR A 174 0.55 -14.99 -8.25
CA THR A 174 -0.78 -15.59 -8.19
C THR A 174 -0.66 -16.98 -7.57
N SER A 175 -1.32 -17.19 -6.43
CA SER A 175 -1.40 -18.50 -5.78
C SER A 175 -2.44 -19.38 -6.47
N GLY A 176 -2.06 -20.09 -7.53
CA GLY A 176 -2.91 -21.14 -8.11
C GLY A 176 -2.59 -21.54 -9.56
N GLY A 177 -1.76 -22.58 -9.72
CA GLY A 177 -1.96 -23.64 -10.72
C GLY A 177 -1.50 -23.40 -12.17
N GLY A 178 -0.47 -24.14 -12.57
CA GLY A 178 -0.37 -24.70 -13.91
C GLY A 178 0.45 -23.90 -14.93
N GLN A 179 1.41 -24.60 -15.54
CA GLN A 179 2.09 -24.20 -16.77
C GLN A 179 1.10 -23.65 -17.80
N GLY A 180 1.22 -22.37 -18.10
CA GLY A 180 0.53 -21.71 -19.21
C GLY A 180 1.42 -20.59 -19.72
N LYS A 181 2.29 -20.92 -20.69
CA LYS A 181 3.15 -19.97 -21.40
C LYS A 181 2.32 -18.82 -22.01
N GLY A 182 2.29 -17.67 -21.36
CA GLY A 182 2.06 -16.39 -22.01
C GLY A 182 3.36 -15.91 -22.65
N ARG A 183 3.44 -15.96 -23.99
CA ARG A 183 4.60 -15.52 -24.77
C ARG A 183 4.80 -14.01 -24.64
N GLY A 184 5.74 -13.58 -23.80
CA GLY A 184 6.52 -12.35 -23.99
C GLY A 184 7.88 -12.74 -24.54
N PHE A 185 8.17 -12.41 -25.80
CA PHE A 185 9.40 -12.79 -26.49
C PHE A 185 10.48 -11.72 -26.22
N GLU A 186 11.29 -11.89 -25.16
CA GLU A 186 12.55 -11.17 -25.02
C GLU A 186 13.68 -12.01 -25.64
N ARG A 187 14.22 -11.55 -26.77
CA ARG A 187 15.39 -12.19 -27.40
C ARG A 187 16.64 -11.74 -26.68
N LYS A 188 17.11 -12.53 -25.71
CA LYS A 188 18.48 -12.43 -25.19
C LYS A 188 19.36 -13.39 -26.02
N ALA A 189 20.34 -12.85 -26.75
CA ALA A 189 21.29 -13.65 -27.50
C ALA A 189 22.23 -14.38 -26.53
N GLY A 190 21.98 -15.67 -26.30
CA GLY A 190 22.80 -16.56 -25.48
C GLY A 190 23.59 -17.53 -26.35
N SER A 191 24.92 -17.51 -26.20
CA SER A 191 25.88 -18.46 -26.79
C SER A 191 25.57 -19.91 -26.40
N MET A 192 25.71 -20.86 -27.34
CA MET A 192 25.33 -22.28 -27.22
C MET A 192 26.13 -23.12 -26.19
N ALA A 193 26.88 -22.50 -25.28
CA ALA A 193 27.75 -23.23 -24.35
C ALA A 193 27.09 -23.62 -23.01
N THR A 194 25.85 -23.20 -22.71
CA THR A 194 25.20 -23.46 -21.41
C THR A 194 24.26 -24.66 -21.38
N MET A 195 24.20 -25.47 -22.44
CA MET A 195 23.38 -26.71 -22.47
C MET A 195 24.12 -27.98 -22.02
N SER A 196 25.36 -27.84 -21.53
CA SER A 196 26.08 -28.95 -20.90
C SER A 196 25.78 -28.98 -19.41
N GLY A 197 24.94 -29.93 -18.98
CA GLY A 197 24.64 -30.19 -17.58
C GLY A 197 25.91 -30.43 -16.77
N GLY A 198 26.06 -29.65 -15.70
CA GLY A 198 27.22 -29.70 -14.83
C GLY A 198 27.60 -28.30 -14.37
N ASN A 199 26.91 -27.79 -13.35
CA ASN A 199 27.52 -26.87 -12.39
C ASN A 199 26.74 -26.93 -11.07
N ASP A 200 27.36 -27.67 -10.16
CA ASP A 200 27.49 -27.49 -8.72
C ASP A 200 26.60 -26.40 -8.08
N MET A 201 25.78 -26.82 -7.10
CA MET A 201 25.00 -25.92 -6.26
C MET A 201 25.92 -25.11 -5.33
N MET A 202 26.43 -23.98 -5.83
CA MET A 202 26.97 -22.93 -4.97
C MET A 202 25.80 -22.23 -4.28
N TYR A 203 25.67 -22.48 -2.97
CA TYR A 203 24.82 -21.71 -2.06
C TYR A 203 25.35 -20.26 -2.05
N MET A 204 24.80 -19.40 -2.91
CA MET A 204 25.06 -17.96 -2.86
C MET A 204 24.31 -17.40 -1.66
N GLU A 205 25.02 -17.25 -0.54
CA GLU A 205 24.60 -16.44 0.57
C GLU A 205 24.43 -15.00 0.04
N TYR A 206 23.19 -14.60 -0.19
CA TYR A 206 22.88 -13.19 -0.45
C TYR A 206 23.29 -12.42 0.81
N SER A 207 24.40 -11.71 0.72
CA SER A 207 24.77 -10.65 1.66
C SER A 207 23.58 -9.70 1.78
N ALA A 208 22.84 -9.85 2.87
CA ALA A 208 21.69 -9.04 3.19
C ALA A 208 22.20 -7.61 3.42
N ARG A 209 22.02 -6.74 2.42
CA ARG A 209 22.03 -5.29 2.66
C ARG A 209 21.11 -5.03 3.84
N ALA A 210 21.63 -4.36 4.87
CA ALA A 210 20.90 -4.06 6.10
C ALA A 210 19.55 -3.43 5.74
N ARG A 211 18.47 -4.20 5.91
CA ARG A 211 17.11 -3.69 5.70
C ARG A 211 16.81 -2.70 6.82
N PRO A 212 16.26 -1.51 6.53
CA PRO A 212 15.79 -0.62 7.57
C PRO A 212 14.85 -1.37 8.52
N GLN A 213 15.10 -1.28 9.83
CA GLN A 213 14.32 -2.02 10.82
C GLN A 213 12.86 -1.57 10.78
N HIS A 214 11.96 -2.53 10.57
CA HIS A 214 10.52 -2.27 10.46
C HIS A 214 10.01 -1.54 11.72
N PRO A 215 9.18 -0.47 11.58
CA PRO A 215 8.79 0.42 12.68
C PRO A 215 8.28 -0.31 13.93
N LEU A 216 7.47 -1.37 13.74
CA LEU A 216 6.89 -2.14 14.85
C LEU A 216 7.93 -2.88 15.73
N PHE A 217 9.14 -3.12 15.23
CA PHE A 217 10.16 -3.93 15.92
C PHE A 217 11.38 -3.15 16.37
N ARG A 218 11.35 -1.81 16.28
CA ARG A 218 12.36 -0.99 16.95
C ARG A 218 12.14 -1.09 18.46
N LEU A 219 13.20 -1.44 19.19
CA LEU A 219 13.16 -1.46 20.65
C LEU A 219 12.87 -0.03 21.13
N ARG A 220 11.72 0.19 21.77
CA ARG A 220 11.49 1.40 22.55
C ARG A 220 12.28 1.25 23.84
N HIS A 221 13.35 2.04 24.00
CA HIS A 221 14.00 2.28 25.29
C HIS A 221 13.12 3.20 26.13
#